data_AF-A0A7R9MVF1-F1
#
_entry.id   AF-A0A7R9MVF1-F1
#
_cell.length_a   1.000
_cell.length_b   1.000
_cell.length_c   1.000
_cell.angle_alpha   90.00
_cell.angle_beta   90.00
_cell.angle_gamma   90.00
#
_symmetry.space_group_name_H-M   'P 1'
#
loop_
_entity.id
_entity.type
_entity.pdbx_description
1 polymer ?
#
loop_
_entity_poly.entity_id
_entity_poly.type
_entity_poly.pdbx_seq_one_letter_code
_entity_poly.pdbx_strand_id
1 'polypeptide(L)' 'MMSENNLGPKLYGIFESGQIMAYYKHKTFDRVVQSDPKVVENVAKRLAQIHAMDIPIKKSGNSYMEALQ' A
#
# COMPACT_ATOMS: atom_id res chain seq x y z
N MET A 1 3.29 6.21 -9.15
CA MET A 1 2.57 6.74 -7.97
C MET A 1 3.12 6.25 -6.64
N MET A 2 2.93 5.00 -6.21
CA MET A 2 3.46 4.53 -4.90
C MET A 2 5.00 4.54 -4.85
N SER A 3 5.64 3.97 -5.89
CA SER A 3 7.10 3.97 -6.03
C SER A 3 7.71 5.38 -6.16
N GLU A 4 6.98 6.35 -6.72
CA GLU A 4 7.48 7.71 -6.94
C GLU A 4 7.42 8.55 -5.66
N ASN A 5 6.50 8.22 -4.75
CA ASN A 5 6.34 8.89 -3.46
C ASN A 5 7.11 8.19 -2.32
N ASN A 6 7.97 7.21 -2.63
CA ASN A 6 8.69 6.39 -1.65
C ASN A 6 7.79 5.65 -0.64
N LEU A 7 6.52 5.41 -1.01
CA LEU A 7 5.53 4.72 -0.17
C LEU A 7 5.50 3.21 -0.41
N GLY A 8 6.34 2.71 -1.31
CA GLY A 8 6.48 1.29 -1.58
C GLY A 8 7.75 0.97 -2.35
N PRO A 9 7.95 -0.31 -2.68
CA PRO A 9 9.09 -0.76 -3.47
C PRO A 9 9.22 -0.05 -4.81
N LYS A 10 10.46 0.08 -5.28
CA LYS A 10 10.72 0.65 -6.61
C LYS A 10 10.10 -0.26 -7.67
N LEU A 11 9.26 0.30 -8.54
CA LEU A 11 8.68 -0.42 -9.67
C LEU A 11 9.64 -0.39 -10.85
N TYR A 12 9.95 -1.55 -11.42
CA TYR A 12 10.81 -1.67 -12.61
C TYR A 12 10.01 -1.87 -13.90
N GLY A 13 8.84 -2.50 -13.84
CA GLY A 13 7.98 -2.69 -14.99
C GLY A 13 6.66 -3.38 -14.65
N ILE A 14 5.66 -3.17 -15.51
CA ILE A 14 4.35 -3.81 -15.49
C ILE A 14 4.13 -4.49 -16.83
N PHE A 15 3.52 -5.67 -16.83
CA PHE A 15 3.17 -6.46 -18.00
C PHE A 15 1.85 -7.20 -17.74
N GLU A 16 1.31 -7.85 -18.77
CA GLU A 16 -0.03 -8.45 -18.72
C GLU A 16 -0.24 -9.41 -17.55
N SER A 17 0.79 -10.21 -17.20
CA SER A 17 0.73 -11.19 -16.12
C SER A 17 1.25 -10.72 -14.77
N GLY A 18 1.67 -9.45 -14.63
CA GLY A 18 2.14 -8.95 -13.34
C GLY A 18 3.10 -7.76 -13.40
N GLN A 19 3.93 -7.66 -12.36
CA GLN A 19 4.82 -6.53 -12.15
C GLN A 19 6.15 -6.99 -11.54
N ILE A 20 7.24 -6.31 -11.89
CA ILE A 20 8.57 -6.49 -11.29
C ILE A 20 8.87 -5.29 -10.40
N MET A 21 9.18 -5.57 -9.13
CA MET A 21 9.49 -4.57 -8.12
C MET A 21 10.78 -4.92 -7.37
N ALA A 22 11.40 -3.92 -6.76
CA ALA A 22 12.56 -4.11 -5.90
C ALA A 22 12.22 -4.98 -4.69
N TYR A 23 13.10 -5.94 -4.39
CA TYR A 23 13.02 -6.73 -3.18
C TYR A 23 13.60 -5.94 -2.00
N TYR A 24 12.84 -5.88 -0.91
CA TYR A 24 13.31 -5.36 0.38
C TYR A 24 13.24 -6.50 1.38
N LYS A 25 14.30 -6.70 2.16
CA LYS A 25 14.26 -7.67 3.25
C LYS A 25 13.29 -7.16 4.33
N HIS A 26 12.23 -7.91 4.58
CA HIS A 26 11.20 -7.55 5.55
C HIS A 26 10.71 -8.80 6.28
N LYS A 27 9.95 -8.58 7.36
CA LYS A 27 9.19 -9.61 8.06
C LYS A 27 7.73 -9.19 8.12
N THR A 28 6.82 -10.14 7.99
CA THR A 28 5.40 -9.90 8.25
C THR A 28 5.18 -9.73 9.75
N PHE A 29 4.21 -8.88 10.11
CA PHE A 29 3.81 -8.73 11.51
C PHE A 29 2.80 -9.81 11.86
N ASP A 30 3.08 -10.58 12.91
CA ASP A 30 2.10 -11.46 13.52
C ASP A 30 1.10 -10.67 14.39
N ARG A 31 0.09 -11.38 14.92
CA ARG A 31 -0.96 -10.77 15.77
C ARG A 31 -0.38 -10.05 17.00
N VAL A 32 0.69 -10.57 17.60
CA VAL A 32 1.29 -10.00 18.80
C VAL A 32 1.94 -8.66 18.46
N VAL A 33 2.74 -8.63 17.39
CA VAL A 33 3.39 -7.41 16.90
C VAL A 33 2.38 -6.37 16.45
N GLN A 34 1.28 -6.79 15.80
CA GLN A 34 0.20 -5.88 15.40
C GLN A 34 -0.54 -5.25 16.59
N SER A 35 -0.47 -5.87 17.78
CA SER A 35 -1.10 -5.35 19.00
C SER A 35 -0.17 -4.42 19.80
N ASP A 36 1.11 -4.28 19.42
CA ASP A 36 2.04 -3.35 20.07
C ASP A 36 1.62 -1.89 19.77
N PRO A 37 1.31 -1.06 20.78
CA PRO A 37 0.90 0.32 20.58
C PRO A 37 1.87 1.15 19.72
N LYS A 38 3.18 0.92 19.81
CA LYS A 38 4.18 1.63 18.99
C LYS A 38 4.11 1.21 17.53
N VAL A 39 3.82 -0.05 17.26
CA VAL A 39 3.62 -0.54 15.89
C VAL A 39 2.34 0.05 15.33
N VAL A 40 1.25 0.03 16.10
CA VAL A 40 -0.04 0.62 15.71
C VAL A 40 0.09 2.12 15.41
N GLU A 41 0.77 2.89 16.27
CA GLU A 41 1.02 4.31 16.04
C GLU A 41 1.75 4.55 14.71
N ASN A 42 2.79 3.77 14.44
CA ASN A 42 3.55 3.88 13.20
C ASN A 42 2.72 3.51 11.96
N VAL A 43 1.90 2.46 12.06
CA VAL A 43 0.96 2.07 10.99
C VAL A 43 -0.07 3.18 10.76
N ALA A 44 -0.64 3.75 11.81
CA ALA A 44 -1.61 4.84 11.71
C ALA A 44 -1.03 6.07 10.99
N LYS A 45 0.22 6.46 11.31
CA LYS A 45 0.92 7.56 10.62
C LYS A 45 1.10 7.28 9.12
N ARG A 46 1.46 6.05 8.76
CA ARG A 46 1.67 5.64 7.35
C ARG A 46 0.35 5.55 6.60
N LEU A 47 -0.71 5.05 7.25
CA LEU A 47 -2.06 5.06 6.68
C LEU A 47 -2.55 6.48 6.43
N ALA A 48 -2.31 7.41 7.36
CA ALA A 48 -2.67 8.81 7.17
C ALA A 48 -1.98 9.42 5.93
N GLN A 49 -0.70 9.10 5.70
CA GLN A 49 0.03 9.54 4.50
C GLN A 49 -0.60 8.97 3.21
N ILE A 50 -0.99 7.70 3.22
CA ILE A 50 -1.65 7.05 2.07
C ILE A 50 -3.03 7.67 1.82
N HIS A 51 -3.85 7.86 2.85
CA HIS A 51 -5.19 8.42 2.71
C HIS A 51 -5.19 9.89 2.26
N ALA A 52 -4.10 10.63 2.53
CA ALA A 52 -3.96 12.03 2.12
C ALA A 52 -3.43 12.19 0.68
N MET A 53 -3.07 11.11 -0.02
CA MET A 53 -2.53 11.22 -1.37
C MET A 53 -3.59 11.72 -2.35
N ASP A 54 -3.25 12.77 -3.10
CA ASP A 54 -4.03 13.18 -4.25
C ASP A 54 -3.53 12.46 -5.51
N ILE A 55 -4.24 11.39 -5.86
CA ILE A 55 -3.92 10.54 -7.00
C ILE A 55 -4.99 10.69 -8.09
N PRO A 56 -4.60 10.82 -9.37
CA PRO A 56 -5.53 10.94 -10.49
C PRO A 56 -6.11 9.57 -10.88
N ILE A 57 -6.94 9.02 -9.99
CA ILE A 57 -7.78 7.84 -10.23
C ILE A 57 -9.26 8.18 -10.00
N LYS A 58 -10.16 7.32 -10.47
CA LYS A 58 -11.61 7.46 -10.20
C LYS A 58 -11.86 7.34 -8.69
N LYS A 59 -12.34 8.42 -8.05
CA LYS A 59 -12.61 8.49 -6.59
C LYS A 59 -13.97 7.90 -6.19
N SER A 60 -14.73 7.31 -7.12
CA SER A 60 -16.04 6.73 -6.81
C SER A 60 -15.90 5.52 -5.90
N GLY A 61 -16.63 5.48 -4.78
CA GLY A 61 -16.61 4.38 -3.81
C GLY A 61 -17.18 3.04 -4.29
N ASN A 62 -17.54 2.92 -5.57
CA ASN A 62 -18.15 1.72 -6.13
C ASN A 62 -17.13 0.67 -6.59
N SER A 63 -15.82 0.92 -6.49
CA SER A 63 -14.77 0.00 -6.95
C SER A 63 -14.89 -1.40 -6.33
N TYR A 64 -15.36 -1.48 -5.07
CA TYR A 64 -15.61 -2.75 -4.40
C TYR A 64 -16.80 -3.51 -5.03
N MET A 65 -17.84 -2.79 -5.43
CA MET A 65 -19.02 -3.39 -6.08
C MET A 65 -18.71 -3.81 -7.52
N GLU A 66 -17.89 -3.04 -8.24
CA GLU A 66 -17.43 -3.34 -9.60
C GLU A 66 -16.52 -4.60 -9.64
N ALA A 67 -15.77 -4.88 -8.57
CA ALA A 67 -14.86 -6.03 -8.50
C ALA A 67 -15.55 -7.37 -8.14
N LEU A 68 -16.82 -7.34 -7.71
CA LEU A 68 -17.59 -8.53 -7.30
C LEU A 68 -18.58 -9.01 -8.39
N GLN A 69 -18.66 -8.31 -9.52
CA GLN A 69 -19.44 -8.69 -10.70
C GLN A 69 -18.58 -9.48 -11.69
#